data_AF-A0A164EBZ6-F1
#
_entry.id   AF-A0A164EBZ6-F1
#
_cell.length_a   1.000
_cell.length_b   1.000
_cell.length_c   1.000
_cell.angle_alpha   90.00
_cell.angle_beta   90.00
_cell.angle_gamma   90.00
#
_symmetry.space_group_name_H-M   'P 1'
#
loop_
_entity.id
_entity.type
_entity.pdbx_description
1 polymer ?
#
loop_
_entity_poly.entity_id
_entity_poly.type
_entity_poly.pdbx_seq_one_letter_code
_entity_poly.pdbx_strand_id
1 'polypeptide(L)'
;MLIFFFLAHGTPIDWYNFCREVSEDVVINNSEKIGGFAITVEIDESKFGKKKYNRGKRVEGVWVFGGVERISGKGFFLWIQ
;
A
#
# COMPACT_ATOMS: atom_id res chain seq x y z
N MET A 1 -19.23 -9.33 -8.89
CA MET A 1 -19.64 -7.93 -8.61
C MET A 1 -21.17 -7.86 -8.51
N LEU A 2 -21.81 -8.58 -7.58
CA LEU A 2 -23.29 -8.63 -7.51
C LEU A 2 -23.88 -8.87 -6.10
N ILE A 3 -23.12 -8.70 -5.01
CA ILE A 3 -23.63 -8.94 -3.63
C ILE A 3 -23.87 -7.66 -2.81
N PHE A 4 -23.48 -6.48 -3.30
CA PHE A 4 -23.50 -5.25 -2.48
C PHE A 4 -24.81 -4.43 -2.50
N PHE A 5 -25.90 -4.91 -3.11
CA PHE A 5 -27.10 -4.10 -3.30
C PHE A 5 -28.04 -3.97 -2.06
N PHE A 6 -27.71 -4.61 -0.93
CA PHE A 6 -28.55 -4.59 0.29
C PHE A 6 -27.86 -4.03 1.55
N LEU A 7 -26.66 -3.50 1.42
CA LEU A 7 -25.88 -3.00 2.55
C LEU A 7 -26.06 -1.48 2.70
N ALA A 8 -26.39 -1.01 3.91
CA ALA A 8 -26.55 0.42 4.21
C ALA A 8 -25.33 1.21 3.71
N HIS A 9 -25.53 2.39 3.12
CA HIS A 9 -24.51 3.13 2.37
C HIS A 9 -23.12 3.28 3.05
N GLY A 10 -23.06 3.25 4.40
CA GLY A 10 -21.79 3.30 5.15
C GLY A 10 -21.06 1.96 5.28
N THR A 11 -21.77 0.83 5.29
CA THR A 11 -21.17 -0.48 5.58
C THR A 11 -20.10 -0.94 4.59
N PRO A 12 -20.16 -0.68 3.26
CA PRO A 12 -19.05 -0.97 2.36
C PRO A 12 -17.84 -0.05 2.58
N ILE A 13 -18.07 1.19 3.01
CA ILE A 13 -17.01 2.17 3.29
C ILE A 13 -16.26 1.77 4.57
N ASP A 14 -17.01 1.37 5.60
CA ASP A 14 -16.44 0.92 6.87
C ASP A 14 -15.64 -0.37 6.67
N TRP A 15 -16.17 -1.31 5.89
CA TRP A 15 -15.45 -2.53 5.52
C TRP A 15 -14.14 -2.22 4.76
N TYR A 16 -14.20 -1.31 3.78
CA TYR A 16 -13.00 -0.89 3.05
C TYR A 16 -11.96 -0.25 3.98
N ASN A 17 -12.39 0.59 4.92
CA ASN A 17 -11.49 1.21 5.89
C ASN A 17 -10.85 0.18 6.82
N PHE A 18 -11.64 -0.79 7.31
CA PHE A 18 -11.13 -1.90 8.11
C PHE A 18 -10.08 -2.73 7.36
N CYS A 19 -10.36 -3.13 6.12
CA CYS A 19 -9.40 -3.87 5.30
C CYS A 19 -8.11 -3.07 5.05
N ARG A 20 -8.23 -1.76 4.84
CA ARG A 20 -7.09 -0.87 4.65
C ARG A 20 -6.20 -0.81 5.89
N GLU A 21 -6.79 -0.65 7.07
CA GLU A 21 -6.09 -0.60 8.35
C GLU A 21 -5.35 -1.92 8.64
N VAL A 22 -6.02 -3.06 8.48
CA VAL A 22 -5.38 -4.38 8.62
C VAL A 22 -4.22 -4.56 7.64
N SER A 23 -4.36 -4.10 6.40
CA SER A 23 -3.29 -4.20 5.40
C SER A 23 -2.10 -3.32 5.77
N GLU A 24 -2.35 -2.11 6.26
CA GLU A 24 -1.32 -1.18 6.73
C GLU A 24 -0.53 -1.78 7.90
N ASP A 25 -1.21 -2.34 8.89
CA ASP A 25 -0.58 -3.00 10.03
C ASP A 25 0.30 -4.18 9.61
N VAL A 26 -0.16 -5.01 8.69
CA VAL A 26 0.63 -6.14 8.17
C VAL A 26 1.89 -5.64 7.47
N VAL A 27 1.78 -4.58 6.67
CA VAL A 27 2.92 -4.05 5.91
C VAL A 27 3.94 -3.36 6.82
N ILE A 28 3.49 -2.60 7.82
CA ILE A 28 4.39 -1.91 8.77
C ILE A 28 5.08 -2.92 9.69
N ASN A 29 4.33 -3.87 10.26
CA ASN A 29 4.86 -4.78 11.27
C ASN A 29 5.71 -5.93 10.69
N ASN A 30 5.50 -6.30 9.42
CA ASN A 30 6.28 -7.35 8.75
C ASN A 30 7.36 -6.81 7.81
N SER A 31 7.66 -5.50 7.88
CA SER A 31 8.72 -4.91 7.05
C SER A 31 10.10 -5.39 7.52
N GLU A 32 10.78 -6.16 6.69
CA GLU A 32 12.11 -6.72 6.97
C GLU A 32 13.18 -6.15 6.04
N LYS A 33 14.45 -6.20 6.45
CA LYS A 33 15.56 -5.96 5.52
C LYS A 33 15.65 -7.14 4.56
N ILE A 34 15.54 -6.86 3.27
CA ILE A 34 15.60 -7.86 2.21
C ILE A 34 16.83 -7.71 1.32
N GLY A 35 17.15 -8.76 0.57
CA GLY A 35 18.29 -8.82 -0.33
C GLY A 35 19.47 -9.60 0.24
N GLY A 36 20.51 -9.76 -0.59
CA GLY A 36 21.67 -10.59 -0.29
C GLY A 36 22.24 -11.21 -1.56
N PHE A 37 23.30 -12.01 -1.42
CA PHE A 37 23.91 -12.68 -2.56
C PHE A 37 22.90 -13.62 -3.24
N ALA A 38 22.77 -13.52 -4.56
CA ALA A 38 21.83 -14.29 -5.39
C ALA A 38 20.33 -14.08 -5.09
N ILE A 39 19.95 -13.06 -4.32
CA ILE A 39 18.54 -12.71 -4.08
C ILE A 39 18.13 -11.61 -5.06
N THR A 40 17.05 -11.84 -5.80
CA THR A 40 16.44 -10.82 -6.68
C THR A 40 15.30 -10.13 -5.95
N VAL A 41 15.42 -8.82 -5.78
CA VAL A 41 14.41 -7.95 -5.17
C VAL A 41 13.78 -7.10 -6.26
N GLU A 42 12.45 -7.07 -6.30
CA GLU A 42 11.70 -6.08 -7.07
C GLU A 42 11.46 -4.87 -6.19
N ILE A 43 11.81 -3.69 -6.68
CA ILE A 43 11.63 -2.42 -5.97
C ILE A 43 10.74 -1.54 -6.83
N ASP A 44 9.73 -0.92 -6.21
CA ASP A 44 8.86 0.05 -6.85
C ASP A 44 8.75 1.33 -6.03
N GLU A 45 8.56 2.45 -6.73
CA GLU A 45 8.47 3.79 -6.16
C GLU A 45 7.09 4.38 -6.41
N SER A 46 6.36 4.64 -5.32
CA SER A 46 5.05 5.23 -5.38
C SER A 46 5.01 6.56 -4.62
N LYS A 47 4.66 7.64 -5.32
CA LYS A 47 4.47 8.96 -4.68
C LYS A 47 3.03 9.13 -4.20
N PHE A 48 2.82 9.15 -2.89
CA PHE A 48 1.51 9.27 -2.24
C PHE A 48 1.19 10.70 -1.86
N GLY A 49 0.25 11.35 -2.54
CA GLY A 49 -0.25 12.67 -2.15
C GLY A 49 -1.71 12.90 -2.53
N LYS A 50 -2.38 13.86 -1.87
CA LYS A 50 -3.77 14.23 -2.19
C LYS A 50 -3.84 14.98 -3.52
N LYS A 51 -4.70 14.54 -4.45
CA LYS A 51 -5.03 15.01 -5.83
C LYS A 51 -4.82 16.49 -6.18
N LYS A 52 -4.36 16.81 -7.42
CA LYS A 52 -4.34 18.20 -7.94
C LYS A 52 -5.68 18.43 -8.61
N TYR A 53 -6.36 19.50 -8.18
CA TYR A 53 -7.65 20.05 -8.62
C TYR A 53 -8.97 19.26 -8.52
N ASN A 54 -9.12 18.22 -7.67
CA ASN A 54 -10.24 17.27 -7.90
C ASN A 54 -10.16 16.66 -9.33
N ARG A 55 -9.02 16.86 -10.05
CA ARG A 55 -8.70 16.52 -11.45
C ARG A 55 -7.26 16.94 -11.84
N GLY A 56 -6.36 15.98 -12.05
CA GLY A 56 -4.90 16.19 -12.15
C GLY A 56 -4.14 15.65 -10.92
N LYS A 57 -2.79 15.54 -10.90
CA LYS A 57 -2.04 15.00 -9.73
C LYS A 57 -1.30 16.09 -8.91
N ARG A 58 -1.60 16.23 -7.60
CA ARG A 58 -0.94 17.12 -6.59
C ARG A 58 -0.14 16.12 -5.80
N VAL A 59 1.10 16.48 -5.57
CA VAL A 59 1.96 15.65 -4.74
C VAL A 59 2.94 16.58 -4.02
N GLU A 60 2.44 17.35 -3.05
CA GLU A 60 3.08 17.36 -1.73
C GLU A 60 2.60 16.06 -1.10
N GLY A 61 3.50 15.10 -1.07
CA GLY A 61 3.14 13.73 -0.83
C GLY A 61 4.38 12.93 -0.56
N VAL A 62 4.23 11.99 0.36
CA VAL A 62 5.29 11.15 0.85
C VAL A 62 5.70 10.21 -0.27
N TRP A 63 6.99 10.18 -0.57
CA TRP A 63 7.53 9.15 -1.43
C TRP A 63 7.58 7.86 -0.65
N VAL A 64 7.16 6.77 -1.27
CA VAL A 64 7.20 5.48 -0.61
C VAL A 64 7.83 4.48 -1.53
N PHE A 65 8.80 3.78 -0.98
CA PHE A 65 9.54 2.73 -1.62
C PHE A 65 9.02 1.42 -1.07
N GLY A 66 8.52 0.57 -1.95
CA GLY A 66 8.18 -0.80 -1.64
C GLY A 66 9.20 -1.72 -2.26
N GLY A 67 9.49 -2.85 -1.61
CA GLY A 67 10.24 -3.92 -2.25
C GLY A 67 9.79 -5.29 -1.80
N VAL A 68 9.92 -6.28 -2.68
CA VAL A 68 9.60 -7.68 -2.41
C VAL A 68 10.66 -8.62 -2.99
N GLU A 69 11.05 -9.63 -2.23
CA GLU A 69 11.88 -10.73 -2.73
C GLU A 69 11.03 -11.69 -3.55
N ARG A 70 11.44 -11.97 -4.78
CA ARG A 70 10.66 -12.85 -5.69
C ARG A 70 10.38 -14.24 -5.13
N ILE A 71 11.31 -14.81 -4.37
CA ILE A 71 11.26 -16.21 -3.94
C ILE A 71 10.60 -16.35 -2.57
N SER A 72 10.99 -15.51 -1.61
CA SER A 72 10.51 -15.62 -0.22
C SER A 72 9.18 -14.89 0.01
N GLY A 73 8.83 -13.93 -0.87
CA GLY A 73 7.66 -13.05 -0.69
C GLY A 73 7.83 -12.03 0.43
N LYS A 74 9.00 -11.96 1.07
CA LYS A 74 9.31 -10.96 2.10
C LYS A 74 9.43 -9.60 1.47
N GLY A 75 8.98 -8.56 2.17
CA GLY A 75 9.00 -7.21 1.66
C GLY A 75 9.24 -6.14 2.70
N PHE A 76 9.43 -4.92 2.22
CA PHE A 76 9.54 -3.72 3.03
C PHE A 76 8.72 -2.58 2.45
N PHE A 77 8.40 -1.61 3.31
CA PHE A 77 7.75 -0.37 2.92
C PHE A 77 8.43 0.80 3.64
N LEU A 78 9.07 1.67 2.89
CA LEU A 78 9.85 2.80 3.41
C LEU A 78 9.28 4.11 2.92
N TRP A 79 8.79 4.91 3.86
CA TRP A 79 8.33 6.27 3.64
C TRP A 79 9.53 7.22 3.68
N ILE A 80 9.72 8.02 2.64
CA ILE A 80 10.74 9.07 2.56
C ILE A 80 10.08 10.42 2.82
N GLN A 81 10.54 11.08 3.88
CA GLN A 81 10.08 12.38 4.36
C GLN A 81 10.69 13.54 3.56
#